data_AF-A0A7S0M376-F1
#
_entry.id   AF-A0A7S0M376-F1
#
_cell.length_a   1.000
_cell.length_b   1.000
_cell.length_c   1.000
_cell.angle_alpha   90.00
_cell.angle_beta   90.00
_cell.angle_gamma   90.00
#
_symmetry.space_group_name_H-M   'P 1'
#
loop_
_entity.id
_entity.type
_entity.pdbx_description
1 polymer ?
#
loop_
_entity_poly.entity_id
_entity_poly.type
_entity_poly.pdbx_seq_one_letter_code
_entity_poly.pdbx_strand_id
1 'polypeptide(L)'
;LKLATHFLASGGTFVTKVFRSQDYNALLWVFNQLFKRVESTKPQASRNESAEIFVVCLGYLAPKKIDPKLLDPRHVFAELDLNPAKRPNVLQQKKEGRHRDGYAPGVTMLYKEIPAQDFVEHADALQVLTDYNKIVFGAGAPDQALLGHAATAPEILECCRDLRVLGKREFRNILRWRDAMRA
;
A
#
# COMPACT_ATOMS: atom_id res chain seq x y z
N LEU A 1 -12.45 4.78 22.01
CA LEU A 1 -13.17 3.51 22.26
C LEU A 1 -12.95 2.96 23.66
N LYS A 2 -11.71 2.71 24.11
CA LYS A 2 -11.42 2.17 25.46
C LYS A 2 -12.17 2.90 26.58
N LEU A 3 -12.17 4.23 26.63
CA LEU A 3 -12.94 4.96 27.65
C LEU A 3 -14.46 4.70 27.55
N ALA A 4 -15.02 4.72 26.33
CA ALA A 4 -16.44 4.43 26.14
C ALA A 4 -16.81 3.04 26.66
N THR A 5 -16.00 2.01 26.42
CA THR A 5 -16.33 0.65 26.91
C THR A 5 -16.29 0.51 28.44
N HIS A 6 -15.61 1.40 29.16
CA HIS A 6 -15.56 1.39 30.63
C HIS A 6 -16.76 2.11 31.27
N PHE A 7 -17.30 3.15 30.62
CA PHE A 7 -18.31 4.03 31.24
C PHE A 7 -19.68 3.95 30.57
N LEU A 8 -19.77 3.45 29.34
CA LEU A 8 -21.02 3.41 28.61
C LEU A 8 -21.91 2.29 29.16
N ALA A 9 -23.14 2.65 29.53
CA ALA A 9 -24.15 1.69 29.96
C ALA A 9 -24.56 0.74 28.82
N SER A 10 -25.05 -0.45 29.18
CA SER A 10 -25.66 -1.39 28.23
C SER A 10 -26.75 -0.70 27.42
N GLY A 11 -26.75 -0.92 26.10
CA GLY A 11 -27.67 -0.27 25.17
C GLY A 11 -27.30 1.17 24.79
N GLY A 12 -26.24 1.74 25.37
CA GLY A 12 -25.80 3.10 25.08
C GLY A 12 -25.31 3.31 23.64
N THR A 13 -25.21 4.59 23.25
CA THR A 13 -24.76 5.02 21.92
C THR A 13 -23.41 5.70 22.02
N PHE A 14 -22.49 5.38 21.10
CA PHE A 14 -21.19 6.01 20.97
C PHE A 14 -21.06 6.61 19.57
N VAL A 15 -20.82 7.93 19.49
CA VAL A 15 -20.58 8.63 18.24
C VAL A 15 -19.16 9.17 18.26
N THR A 16 -18.40 8.93 17.18
CA THR A 16 -17.02 9.39 17.09
C THR A 16 -16.69 9.90 15.69
N LYS A 17 -15.86 10.94 15.64
CA LYS A 17 -15.30 11.48 14.41
C LYS A 17 -13.98 10.78 14.11
N VAL A 18 -13.84 10.26 12.90
CA VAL A 18 -12.64 9.58 12.42
C VAL A 18 -12.26 10.09 11.04
N PHE A 19 -11.00 9.97 10.68
CA PHE A 19 -10.56 10.22 9.31
C PHE A 19 -10.64 8.92 8.52
N ARG A 20 -11.09 8.99 7.27
CA ARG A 20 -11.07 7.86 6.35
C ARG A 20 -9.62 7.55 5.98
N SER A 21 -9.07 6.48 6.54
CA SER A 21 -7.74 5.93 6.23
C SER A 21 -7.85 4.44 5.86
N GLN A 22 -6.72 3.79 5.56
CA GLN A 22 -6.67 2.34 5.30
C GLN A 22 -7.16 1.52 6.52
N ASP A 23 -6.89 2.02 7.73
CA ASP A 23 -7.27 1.41 9.01
C ASP A 23 -8.76 1.52 9.36
N TYR A 24 -9.53 2.27 8.57
CA TYR A 24 -10.94 2.50 8.82
C TYR A 24 -11.75 1.21 8.92
N ASN A 25 -11.46 0.22 8.06
CA ASN A 25 -12.18 -1.06 8.07
C ASN A 25 -11.87 -1.88 9.33
N ALA A 26 -10.62 -1.88 9.78
CA ALA A 26 -10.22 -2.53 11.02
C ALA A 26 -10.95 -1.91 12.23
N LEU A 27 -11.03 -0.58 12.26
CA LEU A 27 -11.76 0.12 13.32
C LEU A 27 -13.27 -0.18 13.30
N LEU A 28 -13.90 -0.21 12.12
CA LEU A 28 -15.30 -0.63 11.99
C LEU A 28 -15.54 -2.07 12.46
N TRP A 29 -14.61 -2.97 12.16
CA TRP A 29 -14.70 -4.36 12.59
C TRP A 29 -14.74 -4.44 14.13
N VAL A 30 -13.85 -3.71 14.82
CA VAL A 30 -13.86 -3.64 16.29
C VAL A 30 -15.18 -3.10 16.82
N PHE A 31 -15.72 -2.03 16.24
CA PHE A 31 -17.02 -1.49 16.67
C PHE A 31 -18.15 -2.53 16.51
N ASN A 32 -18.17 -3.28 15.42
CA ASN A 32 -19.21 -4.31 15.20
C ASN A 32 -19.14 -5.47 16.21
N GLN A 33 -18.00 -5.69 16.88
CA GLN A 33 -17.90 -6.66 17.98
C GLN A 33 -18.52 -6.16 19.30
N LEU A 34 -18.66 -4.84 19.46
CA LEU A 34 -19.02 -4.21 20.73
C LEU A 34 -20.41 -3.55 20.71
N PHE A 35 -21.00 -3.33 19.55
CA PHE A 35 -22.26 -2.63 19.37
C PHE A 35 -23.21 -3.41 18.44
N LYS A 36 -24.52 -3.25 18.63
CA LYS A 36 -25.55 -3.93 17.83
C LYS A 36 -25.59 -3.45 16.38
N ARG A 37 -25.39 -2.15 16.16
CA ARG A 37 -25.43 -1.53 14.83
C ARG A 37 -24.38 -0.45 14.75
N VAL A 38 -23.58 -0.48 13.70
CA VAL A 38 -22.51 0.49 13.44
C VAL A 38 -22.71 1.07 12.05
N GLU A 39 -22.84 2.37 11.96
CA GLU A 39 -23.00 3.08 10.70
C GLU A 39 -22.01 4.22 10.61
N SER A 40 -21.45 4.43 9.43
CA SER A 40 -20.62 5.60 9.16
C SER A 40 -21.33 6.54 8.20
N THR A 41 -21.28 7.82 8.49
CA THR A 41 -21.87 8.86 7.64
C THR A 41 -20.95 10.07 7.56
N LYS A 42 -20.95 10.76 6.43
CA LYS A 42 -20.38 12.10 6.29
C LYS A 42 -21.55 13.08 6.22
N PRO A 43 -21.89 13.78 7.33
CA PRO A 43 -23.01 14.71 7.36
C PRO A 43 -22.84 15.81 6.32
N GLN A 44 -23.94 16.29 5.73
CA GLN A 44 -23.94 17.36 4.73
C GLN A 44 -23.27 18.66 5.21
N ALA A 45 -23.31 18.92 6.53
CA ALA A 45 -22.63 20.07 7.13
C ALA A 45 -21.09 19.95 7.18
N SER A 46 -20.53 18.80 6.83
CA SER A 46 -19.08 18.57 6.81
C SER A 46 -18.47 19.16 5.54
N ARG A 47 -17.25 19.70 5.63
CA ARG A 47 -16.51 20.19 4.45
C ARG A 47 -16.30 19.06 3.43
N ASN A 48 -16.51 19.37 2.15
CA ASN A 48 -16.38 18.38 1.08
C ASN A 48 -14.94 17.89 0.93
N GLU A 49 -13.97 18.78 1.15
CA GLU A 49 -12.53 18.55 1.03
C GLU A 49 -11.96 17.70 2.17
N SER A 50 -12.68 17.63 3.29
CA SER A 50 -12.23 16.89 4.47
C SER A 50 -12.40 15.37 4.31
N ALA A 51 -11.43 14.58 4.77
CA ALA A 51 -11.54 13.12 4.84
C ALA A 51 -12.30 12.63 6.10
N GLU A 52 -12.90 13.53 6.86
CA GLU A 52 -13.61 13.21 8.10
C GLU A 52 -14.96 12.53 7.83
N ILE A 53 -15.23 11.51 8.63
CA ILE A 53 -16.50 10.78 8.70
C ILE A 53 -16.87 10.58 10.17
N PHE A 54 -18.17 10.42 10.43
CA PHE A 54 -18.69 10.14 11.76
C PHE A 54 -19.16 8.69 11.79
N VAL A 55 -18.72 7.94 12.80
CA VAL A 55 -19.18 6.58 13.06
C VAL A 55 -20.15 6.62 14.24
N VAL A 56 -21.35 6.12 14.01
CA VAL A 56 -22.46 6.03 14.97
C VAL A 56 -22.60 4.56 15.37
N CYS A 57 -22.29 4.26 16.61
CA CYS A 57 -22.38 2.93 17.19
C CYS A 57 -23.57 2.88 18.16
N LEU A 58 -24.61 2.12 17.80
CA LEU A 58 -25.86 2.03 18.53
C LEU A 58 -25.95 0.72 19.30
N GLY A 59 -26.43 0.80 20.54
CA GLY A 59 -26.73 -0.37 21.35
C GLY A 59 -25.47 -1.10 21.83
N TYR A 60 -24.71 -0.48 22.72
CA TYR A 60 -23.53 -1.10 23.32
C TYR A 60 -23.88 -2.44 23.98
N LEU A 61 -23.16 -3.50 23.63
CA LEU A 61 -23.43 -4.86 24.09
C LEU A 61 -23.01 -5.08 25.55
N ALA A 62 -22.09 -4.25 26.08
CA ALA A 62 -21.55 -4.32 27.43
C ALA A 62 -21.16 -5.75 27.88
N PRO A 63 -20.31 -6.47 27.12
CA PRO A 63 -19.90 -7.82 27.49
C PRO A 63 -19.11 -7.81 28.82
N LYS A 64 -19.35 -8.81 29.67
CA LYS A 64 -18.70 -8.92 30.99
C LYS A 64 -17.17 -9.00 30.92
N LYS A 65 -16.64 -9.50 29.81
CA LYS A 65 -15.21 -9.55 29.49
C LYS A 65 -15.03 -9.10 28.05
N ILE A 66 -14.15 -8.11 27.85
CA ILE A 66 -13.72 -7.65 26.52
C ILE A 66 -12.31 -8.19 26.31
N ASP A 67 -12.05 -8.80 25.16
CA ASP A 67 -10.69 -9.20 24.78
C ASP A 67 -9.81 -7.94 24.71
N PRO A 68 -8.73 -7.84 25.52
CA PRO A 68 -7.83 -6.69 25.49
C PRO A 68 -7.28 -6.38 24.10
N LYS A 69 -7.15 -7.40 23.23
CA LYS A 69 -6.69 -7.25 21.85
C LYS A 69 -7.58 -6.36 20.99
N LEU A 70 -8.89 -6.34 21.26
CA LEU A 70 -9.83 -5.45 20.56
C LEU A 70 -9.62 -3.97 20.90
N LEU A 71 -8.98 -3.68 22.02
CA LEU A 71 -8.73 -2.32 22.50
C LEU A 71 -7.27 -1.90 22.37
N ASP A 72 -6.39 -2.80 21.93
CA ASP A 72 -4.98 -2.52 21.68
C ASP A 72 -4.77 -2.07 20.22
N PRO A 73 -4.37 -0.81 19.97
CA PRO A 73 -4.10 -0.31 18.62
C PRO A 73 -3.10 -1.16 17.85
N ARG A 74 -2.10 -1.73 18.53
CA ARG A 74 -1.05 -2.54 17.88
C ARG A 74 -1.59 -3.82 17.26
N HIS A 75 -2.66 -4.36 17.84
CA HIS A 75 -3.29 -5.58 17.33
C HIS A 75 -4.38 -5.25 16.32
N VAL A 76 -5.20 -4.23 16.59
CA VAL A 76 -6.30 -3.83 15.69
C VAL A 76 -5.78 -3.35 14.34
N PHE A 77 -4.67 -2.61 14.33
CA PHE A 77 -4.06 -2.05 13.12
C PHE A 77 -2.82 -2.84 12.67
N ALA A 78 -2.60 -4.04 13.19
CA ALA A 78 -1.62 -4.93 12.59
C ALA A 78 -2.07 -5.23 11.15
N GLU A 79 -1.21 -4.98 10.18
CA GLU A 79 -1.50 -5.21 8.76
C GLU A 79 -1.92 -6.67 8.57
N LEU A 80 -3.23 -6.89 8.39
CA LEU A 80 -3.73 -8.14 7.85
C LEU A 80 -3.61 -8.00 6.34
N ASP A 81 -2.61 -8.64 5.75
CA ASP A 81 -2.47 -8.83 4.31
C ASP A 81 -3.65 -9.66 3.77
N LEU A 82 -4.83 -9.04 3.70
CA LEU A 82 -6.05 -9.66 3.18
C LEU A 82 -6.06 -9.70 1.65
N ASN A 83 -4.92 -9.49 0.98
CA ASN A 83 -4.82 -9.48 -0.47
C ASN A 83 -3.49 -10.01 -1.01
N PRO A 84 -3.23 -11.33 -0.99
CA PRO A 84 -2.10 -11.92 -1.70
C PRO A 84 -2.21 -11.82 -3.24
N ALA A 85 -3.31 -11.28 -3.78
CA ALA A 85 -3.67 -11.38 -5.19
C ALA A 85 -3.53 -10.09 -6.03
N LYS A 86 -3.20 -8.93 -5.45
CA LYS A 86 -2.93 -7.71 -6.23
C LYS A 86 -1.44 -7.55 -6.47
N ARG A 87 -0.89 -8.41 -7.34
CA ARG A 87 0.39 -8.10 -8.00
C ARG A 87 0.14 -6.91 -8.93
N PRO A 88 0.78 -5.75 -8.74
CA PRO A 88 0.61 -4.62 -9.64
C PRO A 88 1.14 -5.03 -11.02
N ASN A 89 0.22 -5.19 -11.98
CA ASN A 89 0.55 -5.63 -13.32
C ASN A 89 0.84 -4.37 -14.17
N VAL A 90 2.11 -3.95 -14.18
CA VAL A 90 2.61 -2.74 -14.90
C VAL A 90 2.18 -2.70 -16.38
N LEU A 91 1.91 -3.87 -16.96
CA LEU A 91 1.51 -4.06 -18.36
C LEU A 91 0.06 -3.64 -18.67
N GLN A 92 -0.76 -3.40 -17.65
CA GLN A 92 -2.12 -2.87 -17.77
C GLN A 92 -2.21 -1.51 -17.10
N GLN A 93 -1.91 -0.44 -17.85
CA GLN A 93 -2.35 0.90 -17.48
C GLN A 93 -3.88 0.96 -17.61
N LYS A 94 -4.60 0.55 -16.57
CA LYS A 94 -6.00 0.91 -16.43
C LYS A 94 -6.04 2.36 -15.98
N LYS A 95 -6.75 3.23 -16.71
CA LYS A 95 -7.15 4.54 -16.19
C LYS A 95 -8.04 4.29 -14.98
N GLU A 96 -7.46 4.26 -13.80
CA GLU A 96 -8.24 4.19 -12.57
C GLU A 96 -8.93 5.54 -12.38
N GLY A 97 -10.26 5.51 -12.29
CA GLY A 97 -11.05 6.66 -11.86
C GLY A 97 -10.59 7.11 -10.48
N ARG A 98 -10.60 8.43 -10.24
CA ARG A 98 -10.15 9.12 -9.02
C ARG A 98 -10.25 8.24 -7.76
N HIS A 99 -9.13 7.63 -7.40
CA HIS A 99 -8.97 6.92 -6.13
C HIS A 99 -9.13 7.96 -5.02
N ARG A 100 -10.20 7.84 -4.23
CA ARG A 100 -10.44 8.65 -3.02
C ARG A 100 -9.87 7.95 -1.79
N ASP A 101 -8.70 7.35 -1.95
CA ASP A 101 -7.93 6.89 -0.80
C ASP A 101 -7.29 8.13 -0.18
N GLY A 102 -7.47 8.29 1.12
CA GLY A 102 -6.88 9.39 1.88
C GLY A 102 -5.35 9.38 1.82
N TYR A 103 -4.74 10.30 2.55
CA TYR A 103 -3.28 10.41 2.63
C TYR A 103 -2.62 9.05 2.91
N ALA A 104 -1.68 8.67 2.04
CA ALA A 104 -0.94 7.42 2.19
C ALA A 104 -0.09 7.46 3.48
N PRO A 105 -0.12 6.41 4.31
CA PRO A 105 0.77 6.29 5.46
C PRO A 105 2.21 5.99 4.99
N GLY A 106 3.22 6.62 5.61
CA GLY A 106 4.61 6.18 5.46
C GLY A 106 5.34 6.65 4.20
N VAL A 107 5.19 7.92 3.78
CA VAL A 107 6.09 8.56 2.82
C VAL A 107 7.49 8.70 3.46
N THR A 108 8.24 7.60 3.55
CA THR A 108 9.59 7.63 4.13
C THR A 108 10.66 7.15 3.17
N MET A 109 10.35 6.53 2.03
CA MET A 109 11.33 6.39 0.92
C MET A 109 10.65 6.42 -0.45
N LEU A 110 10.50 7.64 -1.01
CA LEU A 110 10.07 7.87 -2.41
C LEU A 110 11.10 7.35 -3.42
N TYR A 111 12.35 7.15 -3.00
CA TYR A 111 13.46 6.83 -3.89
C TYR A 111 14.17 5.52 -3.52
N LYS A 112 13.98 4.45 -4.32
CA LYS A 112 14.67 3.16 -4.21
C LYS A 112 15.54 2.91 -5.45
N GLU A 113 16.77 2.47 -5.23
CA GLU A 113 17.72 2.05 -6.27
C GLU A 113 18.05 0.55 -6.11
N ILE A 114 18.27 -0.15 -7.22
CA ILE A 114 18.71 -1.55 -7.23
C ILE A 114 19.97 -1.72 -8.10
N PRO A 115 20.97 -2.51 -7.68
CA PRO A 115 22.08 -2.91 -8.55
C PRO A 115 21.59 -3.69 -9.79
N ALA A 116 22.26 -3.50 -10.92
CA ALA A 116 21.92 -4.19 -12.16
C ALA A 116 22.04 -5.72 -12.03
N GLN A 117 23.08 -6.20 -11.36
CA GLN A 117 23.24 -7.63 -11.05
C GLN A 117 22.04 -8.19 -10.27
N ASP A 118 21.64 -7.53 -9.18
CA ASP A 118 20.52 -7.96 -8.34
C ASP A 118 19.22 -8.01 -9.15
N PHE A 119 19.00 -7.03 -10.05
CA PHE A 119 17.85 -7.05 -10.95
C PHE A 119 17.89 -8.22 -11.94
N VAL A 120 19.07 -8.50 -12.52
CA VAL A 120 19.24 -9.62 -13.43
C VAL A 120 19.01 -10.94 -12.71
N GLU A 121 19.42 -11.11 -11.45
CA GLU A 121 19.24 -12.36 -10.69
C GLU A 121 17.86 -12.49 -10.00
N HIS A 122 17.14 -11.39 -9.77
CA HIS A 122 15.87 -11.37 -9.05
C HIS A 122 14.81 -12.33 -9.65
N ALA A 123 14.01 -13.01 -8.82
CA ALA A 123 12.99 -13.95 -9.31
C ALA A 123 11.82 -13.24 -10.04
N ASP A 124 11.35 -12.12 -9.49
CA ASP A 124 10.27 -11.31 -10.07
C ASP A 124 10.78 -9.93 -10.54
N ALA A 125 11.11 -9.81 -11.82
CA ALA A 125 11.59 -8.55 -12.39
C ALA A 125 10.48 -7.51 -12.60
N LEU A 126 9.22 -7.93 -12.72
CA LEU A 126 8.10 -7.01 -12.90
C LEU A 126 7.84 -6.23 -11.62
N GLN A 127 7.93 -6.92 -10.47
CA GLN A 127 7.82 -6.27 -9.18
C GLN A 127 8.96 -5.26 -8.96
N VAL A 128 10.20 -5.63 -9.30
CA VAL A 128 11.35 -4.71 -9.18
C VAL A 128 11.18 -3.46 -10.05
N LEU A 129 10.71 -3.61 -11.29
CA LEU A 129 10.44 -2.47 -12.17
C LEU A 129 9.31 -1.55 -11.65
N THR A 130 8.46 -2.04 -10.75
CA THR A 130 7.37 -1.26 -10.14
C THR A 130 7.82 -0.56 -8.86
N ASP A 131 8.58 -1.28 -8.04
CA ASP A 131 8.94 -0.88 -6.68
C ASP A 131 10.15 0.07 -6.66
N TYR A 132 11.04 -0.03 -7.65
CA TYR A 132 12.27 0.76 -7.75
C TYR A 132 12.16 1.89 -8.77
N ASN A 133 13.00 2.91 -8.61
CA ASN A 133 13.03 4.07 -9.52
C ASN A 133 14.21 4.05 -10.46
N LYS A 134 15.32 3.42 -10.07
CA LYS A 134 16.56 3.40 -10.85
C LYS A 134 17.30 2.09 -10.69
N ILE A 135 17.87 1.62 -11.78
CA ILE A 135 18.81 0.50 -11.82
C ILE A 135 20.21 1.10 -11.93
N VAL A 136 21.09 0.76 -10.98
CA VAL A 136 22.45 1.31 -10.89
C VAL A 136 23.45 0.26 -11.34
N PHE A 137 24.38 0.67 -12.19
CA PHE A 137 25.55 -0.12 -12.58
C PHE A 137 26.73 0.36 -11.73
N GLY A 138 27.20 -0.49 -10.82
CA GLY A 138 28.36 -0.22 -9.97
C GLY A 138 29.69 -0.43 -10.71
N ALA A 139 30.79 -0.16 -10.00
CA ALA A 139 32.16 -0.34 -10.50
C ALA A 139 32.69 -1.78 -10.33
N GLY A 140 31.81 -2.74 -10.00
CA GLY A 140 32.18 -4.14 -9.81
C GLY A 140 32.40 -4.88 -11.13
N ALA A 141 33.23 -5.93 -11.10
CA ALA A 141 33.43 -6.85 -12.22
C ALA A 141 32.14 -7.37 -12.90
N PRO A 142 31.06 -7.74 -12.17
CA PRO A 142 29.83 -8.23 -12.80
C PRO A 142 29.09 -7.13 -13.58
N ASP A 143 29.02 -5.90 -13.05
CA ASP A 143 28.39 -4.77 -13.74
C ASP A 143 29.19 -4.33 -14.97
N GLN A 144 30.52 -4.47 -14.94
CA GLN A 144 31.40 -4.22 -16.09
C GLN A 144 31.18 -5.24 -17.22
N ALA A 145 30.91 -6.50 -16.88
CA ALA A 145 30.53 -7.53 -17.84
C ALA A 145 29.15 -7.24 -18.47
N LEU A 146 28.20 -6.75 -17.68
CA LEU A 146 26.89 -6.31 -18.17
C LEU A 146 27.01 -5.09 -19.11
N LEU A 147 27.89 -4.13 -18.80
CA LEU A 147 28.15 -2.97 -19.65
C LEU A 147 28.85 -3.32 -20.98
N GLY A 148 29.66 -4.37 -21.00
CA GLY A 148 30.39 -4.82 -22.19
C GLY A 148 29.59 -5.70 -23.16
N HIS A 149 28.37 -6.11 -22.79
CA HIS A 149 27.58 -7.05 -23.58
C HIS A 149 26.82 -6.35 -24.72
N ALA A 150 26.74 -7.00 -25.89
CA ALA A 150 26.15 -6.42 -27.12
C ALA A 150 24.67 -6.02 -26.99
N ALA A 151 23.95 -6.63 -26.04
CA ALA A 151 22.55 -6.28 -25.76
C ALA A 151 22.39 -4.99 -24.93
N THR A 152 23.46 -4.49 -24.29
CA THR A 152 23.46 -3.26 -23.49
C THR A 152 23.61 -2.04 -24.40
N ALA A 153 22.55 -1.77 -25.16
CA ALA A 153 22.44 -0.57 -25.97
C ALA A 153 22.36 0.69 -25.08
N PRO A 154 22.81 1.86 -25.56
CA PRO A 154 22.70 3.12 -24.81
C PRO A 154 21.24 3.45 -24.43
N GLU A 155 20.27 2.99 -25.21
CA GLU A 155 18.85 3.13 -24.91
C GLU A 155 18.43 2.40 -23.62
N ILE A 156 18.98 1.20 -23.37
CA ILE A 156 18.69 0.43 -22.15
C ILE A 156 19.27 1.12 -20.93
N LEU A 157 20.48 1.67 -21.05
CA LEU A 157 21.13 2.45 -19.98
C LEU A 157 20.30 3.67 -19.61
N GLU A 158 19.75 4.38 -20.61
CA GLU A 158 18.88 5.53 -20.34
C GLU A 158 17.57 5.10 -19.68
N CYS A 159 16.99 3.98 -20.12
CA CYS A 159 15.79 3.44 -19.48
C CYS A 159 16.05 3.04 -18.02
N CYS A 160 17.26 2.55 -17.69
CA CYS A 160 17.64 2.19 -16.33
C CYS A 160 17.81 3.39 -15.39
N ARG A 161 18.00 4.61 -15.91
CA ARG A 161 18.18 5.83 -15.10
C ARG A 161 16.90 6.29 -14.42
N ASP A 162 15.76 6.15 -15.10
CA ASP A 162 14.46 6.55 -14.57
C ASP A 162 13.36 5.58 -15.04
N LEU A 163 13.05 4.62 -14.17
CA LEU A 163 12.00 3.62 -14.40
C LEU A 163 10.59 4.22 -14.38
N ARG A 164 10.39 5.41 -13.79
CA ARG A 164 9.07 6.03 -13.61
C ARG A 164 8.56 6.72 -14.87
N VAL A 165 9.45 7.06 -15.80
CA VAL A 165 9.12 7.71 -17.07
C VAL A 165 8.85 6.68 -18.19
N LEU A 166 9.12 5.40 -17.93
CA LEU A 166 9.05 4.35 -18.94
C LEU A 166 7.63 3.95 -19.31
N GLY A 167 7.45 3.69 -20.61
CA GLY A 167 6.25 3.09 -21.15
C GLY A 167 6.34 1.56 -21.25
N LYS A 168 5.25 0.95 -21.71
CA LYS A 168 5.12 -0.50 -21.89
C LYS A 168 6.13 -1.08 -22.89
N ARG A 169 6.60 -0.30 -23.85
CA ARG A 169 7.59 -0.76 -24.84
C ARG A 169 8.98 -0.83 -24.19
N GLU A 170 9.31 0.18 -23.42
CA GLU A 170 10.58 0.34 -22.73
C GLU A 170 10.74 -0.73 -21.64
N PHE A 171 9.68 -1.01 -20.84
CA PHE A 171 9.69 -2.14 -19.90
C PHE A 171 9.91 -3.49 -20.57
N ARG A 172 9.33 -3.72 -21.76
CA ARG A 172 9.56 -4.97 -22.52
C ARG A 172 11.00 -5.07 -23.02
N ASN A 173 11.61 -3.94 -23.39
CA ASN A 173 13.01 -3.92 -23.81
C ASN A 173 13.95 -4.25 -22.64
N ILE A 174 13.68 -3.72 -21.45
CA ILE A 174 14.45 -4.07 -20.23
C ILE A 174 14.30 -5.56 -19.89
N LEU A 175 13.10 -6.12 -19.98
CA LEU A 175 12.88 -7.56 -19.72
C LEU A 175 13.61 -8.44 -20.74
N ARG A 176 13.56 -8.09 -22.03
CA ARG A 176 14.33 -8.81 -23.07
C ARG A 176 15.83 -8.70 -22.86
N TRP A 177 16.32 -7.54 -22.43
CA TRP A 177 17.72 -7.34 -22.06
C TRP A 177 18.11 -8.26 -20.90
N ARG A 178 17.29 -8.34 -19.85
CA ARG A 178 17.51 -9.26 -18.72
C ARG A 178 17.55 -10.72 -19.17
N ASP A 179 16.61 -11.14 -20.01
CA ASP A 179 16.58 -12.51 -20.53
C ASP A 179 17.84 -12.83 -21.36
N ALA A 180 18.35 -11.85 -22.12
CA ALA A 180 19.59 -11.97 -22.87
C ALA A 180 20.86 -11.99 -21.99
N MET A 181 20.81 -11.42 -20.78
CA MET A 181 21.92 -11.48 -19.80
C MET A 181 21.93 -12.78 -18.99
N ARG A 182 20.81 -13.51 -18.96
CA ARG A 182 20.69 -14.82 -18.30
C ARG A 182 20.96 -15.99 -19.24
N ALA A 183 20.91 -15.75 -20.55
CA ALA A 183 21.16 -16.74 -21.60
C ALA A 183 22.66 -16.95 -21.80
#